data_AF-A0A0C3CTC4-F1
#
_entry.id   AF-A0A0C3CTC4-F1
#
_cell.length_a   1.000
_cell.length_b   1.000
_cell.length_c   1.000
_cell.angle_alpha   90.00
_cell.angle_beta   90.00
_cell.angle_gamma   90.00
#
_symmetry.space_group_name_H-M   'P 1'
#
loop_
_entity.id
_entity.type
_entity.pdbx_description
1 polymer ?
#
loop_
_entity_poly.entity_id
_entity_poly.type
_entity_poly.pdbx_seq_one_letter_code
_entity_poly.pdbx_strand_id
1 'polypeptide(L)' 'HMAKDCRENRDTCGTCAGNHRMNICMAYKTYRCINCGSTDHRSWGCKCPEFIQRCRDLDTNTPENQMPYFPTSEPWT' A
#
# COMPACT_ATOMS: atom_id res chain seq x y z
N HIS A 1 -8.30 -6.21 2.34
CA HIS A 1 -8.89 -6.17 3.69
C HIS A 1 -8.41 -4.90 4.38
N MET A 2 -9.18 -4.35 5.34
CA MET A 2 -8.72 -3.20 6.13
C MET A 2 -7.77 -3.66 7.24
N ALA A 3 -6.86 -2.79 7.69
CA ALA A 3 -5.89 -3.13 8.74
C ALA A 3 -6.56 -3.64 10.03
N LYS A 4 -7.71 -3.06 10.41
CA LYS A 4 -8.51 -3.49 11.57
C LYS A 4 -9.06 -4.92 11.46
N ASP A 5 -9.19 -5.44 10.24
CA ASP A 5 -9.75 -6.76 9.93
C ASP A 5 -8.64 -7.79 9.63
N CYS A 6 -7.38 -7.38 9.69
CA CYS A 6 -6.24 -8.27 9.49
C CYS A 6 -6.13 -9.24 10.68
N ARG A 7 -6.12 -10.55 10.39
CA ARG A 7 -5.96 -11.60 11.42
C ARG A 7 -4.50 -11.92 11.72
N GLU A 8 -3.56 -11.31 11.00
CA GLU A 8 -2.14 -11.49 11.27
C GLU A 8 -1.79 -10.80 12.59
N ASN A 9 -1.17 -11.54 13.51
CA ASN A 9 -0.79 -11.01 14.82
C ASN A 9 0.49 -10.14 14.74
N ARG A 10 1.16 -10.16 13.59
CA ARG A 10 2.45 -9.53 13.36
C ARG A 10 2.33 -8.34 12.42
N ASP A 11 2.83 -7.20 12.86
CA ASP A 11 2.99 -6.03 12.01
C ASP A 11 4.12 -6.27 10.98
N THR A 12 3.88 -5.90 9.72
CA THR A 12 4.91 -5.94 8.67
C THR A 12 5.36 -4.52 8.32
N CYS A 13 6.66 -4.26 8.40
CA CYS A 13 7.23 -2.96 8.11
C CYS A 13 7.22 -2.66 6.61
N GLY A 14 6.53 -1.59 6.19
CA GLY A 14 6.49 -1.16 4.78
C GLY A 14 7.85 -0.72 4.19
N THR A 15 8.87 -0.49 5.01
CA THR A 15 10.22 -0.05 4.57
C THR A 15 11.15 -1.23 4.31
N CYS A 16 11.21 -2.19 5.22
CA CYS A 16 12.18 -3.30 5.19
C CYS A 16 11.55 -4.71 5.20
N ALA A 17 10.22 -4.80 5.16
CA ALA A 17 9.45 -6.05 5.29
C ALA A 17 9.71 -6.85 6.58
N GLY A 18 10.28 -6.21 7.60
CA GLY A 18 10.53 -6.82 8.92
C GLY A 18 9.26 -6.95 9.77
N ASN A 19 9.31 -7.83 10.77
CA ASN A 19 8.22 -8.06 11.72
C ASN A 19 8.25 -7.01 12.85
N HIS A 20 7.85 -5.78 12.52
CA HIS A 20 7.70 -4.68 13.45
C HIS A 20 6.89 -3.55 12.81
N ARG A 21 6.39 -2.63 13.64
CA ARG A 21 5.72 -1.42 13.16
C ARG A 21 6.70 -0.49 12.45
N MET A 22 6.18 0.26 11.49
CA MET A 22 6.99 1.21 10.70
C MET A 22 7.63 2.30 11.57
N ASN A 23 6.95 2.77 12.61
CA ASN A 23 7.43 3.84 13.50
C ASN A 23 8.65 3.45 14.36
N ILE A 24 8.90 2.14 14.56
CA ILE A 24 10.08 1.63 15.30
C ILE A 24 11.13 1.03 14.35
N CYS A 25 11.02 1.30 13.05
CA CYS A 25 11.95 0.79 12.06
C CYS A 25 13.33 1.44 12.20
N MET A 26 14.36 0.63 12.41
CA MET A 26 15.77 1.06 12.47
C MET A 26 16.53 0.79 11.16
N ALA A 27 15.83 0.35 10.11
CA ALA A 27 16.45 0.04 8.82
C ALA A 27 17.02 1.31 8.17
N TYR A 28 18.34 1.38 8.03
CA TYR A 28 19.02 2.48 7.36
C TYR A 28 19.47 2.05 5.96
N LYS A 29 18.92 2.69 4.92
CA LYS A 29 19.21 2.41 3.50
C LYS A 29 18.98 0.96 3.04
N THR A 30 18.46 0.09 3.90
CA THR A 30 18.02 -1.27 3.56
C THR A 30 16.52 -1.26 3.32
N TYR A 31 16.12 -1.42 2.05
CA TYR A 31 14.72 -1.49 1.67
C TYR A 31 14.34 -2.90 1.30
N ARG A 32 13.06 -3.23 1.49
CA ARG A 32 12.47 -4.44 0.93
C ARG A 32 11.00 -4.22 0.65
N CYS A 33 10.59 -4.51 -0.57
CA CYS A 33 9.19 -4.46 -0.97
C CYS A 33 8.48 -5.72 -0.47
N ILE A 34 7.35 -5.55 0.22
CA ILE A 34 6.49 -6.64 0.68
C ILE A 34 5.77 -7.30 -0.51
N ASN A 35 5.46 -6.52 -1.55
CA ASN A 35 4.76 -7.03 -2.73
C ASN A 35 5.65 -7.99 -3.52
N CYS A 36 6.83 -7.52 -3.98
CA CYS A 36 7.68 -8.28 -4.91
C CYS A 36 9.01 -8.79 -4.30
N GLY A 37 9.31 -8.48 -3.05
CA GLY A 37 10.55 -8.90 -2.39
C GLY A 37 11.82 -8.13 -2.78
N SER A 38 11.79 -7.25 -3.79
CA SER A 38 12.94 -6.45 -4.25
C SER A 38 13.47 -5.51 -3.15
N THR A 39 14.78 -5.29 -3.14
CA THR A 39 15.48 -4.35 -2.26
C THR A 39 15.68 -2.96 -2.88
N ASP A 40 15.25 -2.76 -4.13
CA ASP A 40 15.45 -1.51 -4.87
C ASP A 40 14.47 -0.41 -4.45
N HIS A 41 13.32 -0.80 -3.92
CA HIS A 41 12.25 0.12 -3.55
C HIS A 41 11.51 -0.32 -2.27
N ARG A 42 10.88 0.65 -1.62
CA ARG A 42 10.01 0.43 -0.45
C ARG A 42 8.60 0.08 -0.90
N SER A 43 7.85 -0.63 -0.06
CA SER A 43 6.47 -1.02 -0.36
C SER A 43 5.54 0.19 -0.52
N TRP A 44 5.67 1.19 0.35
CA TRP A 44 4.86 2.41 0.33
C TRP A 44 5.24 3.39 -0.80
N GLY A 45 6.33 3.12 -1.52
CA GLY A 45 6.74 3.97 -2.64
C GLY A 45 5.85 3.82 -3.88
N CYS A 46 4.94 2.85 -3.91
CA CYS A 46 3.97 2.60 -4.98
C CYS A 46 4.57 2.43 -6.39
N LYS A 47 5.89 2.24 -6.51
CA LYS A 47 6.61 1.98 -7.78
C LYS A 47 6.76 0.49 -8.10
N CYS A 48 6.26 -0.38 -7.23
CA CYS A 48 6.35 -1.82 -7.42
C CYS A 48 5.46 -2.24 -8.61
N PRO A 49 5.98 -2.97 -9.61
CA PRO A 49 5.19 -3.44 -10.75
C PRO A 49 3.99 -4.29 -10.31
N GLU A 50 4.15 -5.15 -9.30
CA GLU A 50 3.05 -5.95 -8.77
C GLU A 50 1.97 -5.10 -8.09
N PHE A 51 2.37 -4.04 -7.37
CA PHE A 51 1.42 -3.11 -6.77
C PHE A 51 0.60 -2.42 -7.87
N ILE A 52 1.28 -1.92 -8.91
CA ILE A 52 0.64 -1.28 -10.06
C ILE A 52 -0.32 -2.23 -10.75
N GLN A 53 0.08 -3.50 -10.95
CA GLN A 53 -0.79 -4.49 -11.56
C GLN A 53 -2.03 -4.76 -10.70
N ARG A 54 -1.87 -4.96 -9.38
CA ARG A 54 -2.99 -5.15 -8.45
C ARG A 54 -3.95 -3.95 -8.44
N CYS A 55 -3.45 -2.73 -8.55
CA CYS A 55 -4.28 -1.53 -8.70
C CYS A 55 -5.10 -1.58 -9.99
N ARG A 56 -4.47 -1.91 -11.14
CA ARG A 56 -5.19 -2.04 -12.42
C ARG A 56 -6.25 -3.13 -12.37
N ASP A 57 -5.93 -4.26 -11.74
CA ASP A 57 -6.88 -5.36 -11.58
C ASP A 57 -8.07 -4.90 -10.71
N LEU A 58 -7.82 -4.14 -9.64
CA LEU A 58 -8.88 -3.59 -8.80
C LEU A 58 -9.77 -2.61 -9.60
N ASP A 59 -9.16 -1.68 -10.35
CA ASP A 59 -9.89 -0.71 -11.18
C ASP A 59 -10.68 -1.38 -12.31
N THR A 60 -10.22 -2.52 -12.81
CA THR A 60 -10.93 -3.32 -13.82
C THR A 60 -12.13 -4.05 -13.21
N ASN A 61 -11.96 -4.57 -11.98
CA ASN A 61 -13.01 -5.32 -11.28
C ASN A 61 -13.99 -4.44 -10.48
N THR A 62 -13.74 -3.14 -10.39
CA THR A 62 -14.59 -2.16 -9.67
C THR A 62 -14.89 -0.99 -10.61
N PRO A 63 -15.95 -1.08 -11.46
CA PRO A 63 -16.28 -0.07 -12.45
C PRO A 63 -16.45 1.34 -11.88
N GLU A 64 -16.87 1.45 -10.61
CA GLU A 64 -17.01 2.69 -9.87
C GLU A 64 -15.70 3.48 -9.77
N ASN A 65 -14.55 2.80 -9.74
CA ASN A 65 -13.22 3.45 -9.73
C ASN A 65 -12.93 4.22 -11.03
N GLN A 66 -13.61 3.87 -12.14
CA GLN A 66 -13.44 4.54 -13.44
C GLN A 66 -14.48 5.64 -13.67
N MET A 67 -15.44 5.81 -12.76
CA MET A 67 -16.44 6.86 -12.88
C MET A 67 -15.81 8.24 -12.63
N PRO A 68 -16.09 9.26 -13.45
CA PRO A 68 -15.64 10.61 -13.20
C PRO A 68 -16.16 11.11 -11.84
N TYR A 69 -15.26 11.69 -11.05
CA TYR A 69 -15.64 12.35 -9.80
C TYR A 69 -16.21 13.74 -10.12
N PHE A 70 -17.49 13.96 -9.80
CA PHE A 70 -18.15 15.25 -9.89
C PHE A 70 -18.26 15.85 -8.47
N PRO A 71 -17.37 16.76 -8.07
CA PRO A 71 -17.44 17.37 -6.75
C PRO A 71 -18.78 18.10 -6.60
N THR A 72 -19.56 17.76 -5.56
CA THR A 72 -20.70 18.55 -5.13
C THR A 72 -20.21 19.75 -4.32
N SER A 73 -20.85 20.89 -4.49
CA SER A 73 -20.54 22.15 -3.79
C SER A 73 -20.92 22.10 -2.30
N GLU A 74 -20.51 21.07 -1.57
CA GLU A 74 -20.79 20.97 -0.14
C GLU A 74 -19.66 21.58 0.70
N PRO A 75 -19.96 22.54 1.60
CA PRO A 75 -18.96 23.40 2.24
C PRO A 75 -18.30 22.83 3.50
N TRP A 76 -18.27 21.51 3.75
CA TRP A 76 -17.59 21.03 4.97
C TRP A 76 -16.06 21.09 4.83
N THR A 77 -15.48 22.08 5.50
CA THR A 77 -14.12 22.10 6.06
C THR A 77 -14.23 22.30 7.55
#